data_AF-A0A238XXH5-F1
#
_entry.id   AF-A0A238XXH5-F1
#
_cell.length_a   1.000
_cell.length_b   1.000
_cell.length_c   1.000
_cell.angle_alpha   90.00
_cell.angle_beta   90.00
_cell.angle_gamma   90.00
#
_symmetry.space_group_name_H-M   'P 1'
#
loop_
_entity.id
_entity.type
_entity.pdbx_description
1 polymer ?
#
loop_
_entity_poly.entity_id
_entity_poly.type
_entity_poly.pdbx_seq_one_letter_code
_entity_poly.pdbx_strand_id
1 'polypeptide(L)'
;MTIAQRACATDTARPVTMWENEAVKGMALSCDKIHENNMDEIAALRARQAKYEASLPVDPRDVIKAVQDMMQPKSETYPDRFEESLHLSHALRPMIEMLDLSHPGPDRDALLWITDRIMFGLEDVQRNLDRIGDILGNPARVKRQAA
;
A
#
# COMPACT_ATOMS: atom_id res chain seq x y z
N MET A 1 -18.17 7.77 35.41
CA MET A 1 -16.86 7.23 35.82
C MET A 1 -16.37 6.30 34.74
N THR A 2 -15.43 6.76 33.92
CA THR A 2 -14.85 6.01 32.80
C THR A 2 -13.88 4.95 33.32
N ILE A 3 -13.76 3.85 32.58
CA ILE A 3 -12.95 2.67 32.91
C ILE A 3 -11.49 3.02 33.27
N ALA A 4 -10.97 4.14 32.77
CA ALA A 4 -9.65 4.68 33.09
C ALA A 4 -9.43 4.98 34.59
N GLN A 5 -10.49 5.30 35.36
CA GLN A 5 -10.37 5.61 36.78
C GLN A 5 -10.30 4.36 37.69
N ARG A 6 -10.52 3.15 37.15
CA ARG A 6 -10.48 1.90 37.94
C ARG A 6 -9.10 1.24 38.02
N ALA A 7 -8.13 1.64 37.19
CA ALA A 7 -6.79 1.05 37.19
C ALA A 7 -5.81 1.69 38.20
N CYS A 8 -6.18 2.83 38.79
CA CYS A 8 -5.23 3.66 39.57
C CYS A 8 -5.17 3.32 41.08
N ALA A 9 -5.82 2.23 41.54
CA ALA A 9 -6.05 2.01 42.98
C ALA A 9 -5.25 0.85 43.62
N THR A 10 -4.40 0.14 42.88
CA THR A 10 -3.53 -0.91 43.45
C THR A 10 -2.19 -0.97 42.73
N ASP A 11 -1.33 0.03 42.95
CA ASP A 11 -0.02 0.12 42.29
C ASP A 11 1.11 -0.10 43.31
N THR A 12 1.38 -1.36 43.64
CA THR A 12 2.65 -1.72 44.27
C THR A 12 3.74 -1.57 43.22
N ALA A 13 4.66 -0.62 43.42
CA ALA A 13 5.77 -0.36 42.50
C ALA A 13 6.54 -1.66 42.19
N ARG A 14 6.35 -2.19 40.97
CA ARG A 14 7.02 -3.38 40.46
C ARG A 14 7.58 -3.09 39.06
N PRO A 15 8.72 -3.69 38.68
CA PRO A 15 9.29 -3.47 37.36
C PRO A 15 8.36 -3.99 36.27
N VAL A 16 8.32 -3.29 35.13
CA VAL A 16 7.64 -3.77 33.92
C VAL A 16 8.35 -5.02 33.41
N THR A 17 7.60 -6.09 33.22
CA THR A 17 8.13 -7.35 32.72
C THR A 17 8.33 -7.32 31.20
N MET A 18 9.17 -8.23 30.67
CA MET A 18 9.43 -8.29 29.23
C MET A 18 8.16 -8.57 28.41
N TRP A 19 7.26 -9.43 28.89
CA TRP A 19 6.01 -9.74 28.17
C TRP A 19 5.01 -8.56 28.17
N GLU A 20 4.94 -7.77 29.25
CA GLU A 20 4.14 -6.53 29.29
C GLU A 20 4.68 -5.50 28.28
N ASN A 21 6.01 -5.41 28.16
CA ASN A 21 6.65 -4.54 27.18
C ASN A 21 6.43 -5.02 25.73
N GLU A 22 6.53 -6.33 25.47
CA GLU A 22 6.25 -6.93 24.16
C GLU A 22 4.79 -6.71 23.71
N ALA A 23 3.83 -6.74 24.63
CA ALA A 23 2.42 -6.47 24.33
C ALA A 23 2.20 -5.07 23.73
N VAL A 24 3.07 -4.10 24.07
CA VAL A 24 3.09 -2.76 23.48
C VAL A 24 4.23 -2.56 22.47
N LYS A 25 4.70 -3.65 21.86
CA LYS A 25 5.76 -3.66 20.83
C LYS A 25 7.08 -3.02 21.30
N GLY A 26 7.41 -3.17 22.58
CA GLY A 26 8.66 -2.67 23.16
C GLY A 26 8.62 -1.19 23.59
N MET A 27 7.47 -0.52 23.45
CA MET A 27 7.36 0.92 23.73
C MET A 27 7.31 1.28 25.22
N ALA A 28 6.98 0.34 26.12
CA ALA A 28 6.89 0.63 27.56
C ALA A 28 8.26 0.92 28.21
N LEU A 29 9.35 0.40 27.65
CA LEU A 29 10.71 0.64 28.13
C LEU A 29 11.49 1.65 27.27
N SER A 30 10.83 2.30 26.30
CA SER A 30 11.44 3.37 25.53
C SER A 30 11.67 4.61 26.39
N CYS A 31 12.76 5.34 26.16
CA CYS A 31 12.95 6.62 26.82
C CYS A 31 11.96 7.67 26.27
N ASP A 32 11.61 8.66 27.09
CA ASP A 32 10.61 9.69 26.77
C ASP A 32 10.85 10.31 25.39
N LYS A 33 12.10 10.61 25.04
CA LYS A 33 12.45 11.17 23.73
C LYS A 33 12.10 10.26 22.55
N ILE A 34 12.33 8.95 22.66
CA ILE A 34 11.98 7.99 21.60
C ILE A 34 10.46 7.82 21.57
N HIS A 35 9.81 7.79 22.73
CA HIS A 35 8.36 7.70 22.82
C HIS A 35 7.69 8.90 22.13
N GLU A 36 8.11 10.12 22.48
CA GLU A 36 7.63 11.37 21.89
C GLU A 36 7.85 11.40 20.37
N ASN A 37 9.06 11.10 19.90
CA ASN A 37 9.37 11.03 18.48
C ASN A 37 8.46 10.03 17.73
N ASN A 38 8.27 8.83 18.28
CA ASN A 38 7.41 7.81 17.68
C ASN A 38 5.95 8.28 17.65
N MET A 39 5.48 8.96 18.69
CA MET A 39 4.13 9.52 18.75
C MET A 39 3.93 10.64 17.72
N ASP A 40 4.93 11.49 17.52
CA ASP A 40 4.93 12.52 16.48
C ASP A 40 4.91 11.91 15.07
N GLU A 41 5.72 10.89 14.81
CA GLU A 41 5.72 10.15 13.54
C GLU A 41 4.35 9.48 13.28
N ILE A 42 3.78 8.84 14.29
CA ILE A 42 2.44 8.24 14.21
C ILE A 42 1.39 9.32 13.92
N ALA A 43 1.45 10.47 14.59
CA ALA A 43 0.54 11.57 14.36
C ALA A 43 0.66 12.12 12.93
N ALA A 44 1.88 12.27 12.42
CA ALA A 44 2.15 12.71 11.06
C ALA A 44 1.61 11.72 10.01
N LEU A 45 1.80 10.42 10.22
CA LEU A 45 1.26 9.37 9.34
C LEU A 45 -0.27 9.34 9.37
N ARG A 46 -0.89 9.47 10.55
CA ARG A 46 -2.35 9.57 10.67
C ARG A 46 -2.91 10.79 9.97
N ALA A 47 -2.26 11.95 10.12
CA ALA A 47 -2.68 13.18 9.44
C ALA A 47 -2.57 13.04 7.91
N ARG A 48 -1.52 12.38 7.42
CA ARG A 48 -1.35 12.09 5.99
C ARG A 48 -2.44 11.14 5.47
N GLN A 49 -2.72 10.08 6.23
CA GLN A 49 -3.80 9.14 5.91
C GLN A 49 -5.16 9.84 5.88
N ALA A 50 -5.48 10.66 6.89
CA ALA A 50 -6.73 11.40 6.93
C ALA A 50 -6.88 12.37 5.72
N LYS A 51 -5.80 13.05 5.33
CA LYS A 51 -5.79 13.90 4.12
C LYS A 51 -6.01 13.08 2.84
N TYR A 52 -5.36 11.93 2.73
CA TYR A 52 -5.55 11.01 1.59
C TYR A 52 -7.00 10.53 1.50
N GLU A 53 -7.57 10.11 2.61
CA GLU A 53 -8.95 9.63 2.69
C GLU A 53 -9.96 10.72 2.36
N ALA A 54 -9.74 11.94 2.83
CA ALA A 54 -10.56 13.10 2.49
C ALA A 54 -10.46 13.49 1.00
N SER A 55 -9.39 13.12 0.31
CA SER A 55 -9.21 13.35 -1.13
C SER A 55 -9.97 12.35 -2.01
N LEU A 56 -10.43 11.24 -1.44
CA LEU A 56 -11.15 10.20 -2.19
C LEU A 56 -12.58 10.67 -2.52
N PRO A 57 -13.08 10.37 -3.73
CA PRO A 57 -14.44 10.73 -4.10
C PRO A 57 -15.45 9.97 -3.22
N VAL A 58 -16.58 10.63 -2.95
CA VAL A 58 -17.68 10.07 -2.15
C VAL A 58 -18.97 9.97 -2.96
N ASP A 59 -19.18 10.90 -3.90
CA ASP A 59 -20.32 10.85 -4.80
C ASP A 59 -20.21 9.65 -5.76
N PRO A 60 -21.27 8.83 -5.91
CA PRO A 60 -21.21 7.65 -6.76
C PRO A 60 -20.80 7.93 -8.21
N ARG A 61 -21.16 9.09 -8.77
CA ARG A 61 -20.79 9.42 -10.16
C ARG A 61 -19.30 9.72 -10.27
N ASP A 62 -18.75 10.47 -9.32
CA ASP A 62 -17.33 10.79 -9.27
C ASP A 62 -16.48 9.54 -8.99
N VAL A 63 -16.98 8.63 -8.16
CA VAL A 63 -16.35 7.31 -7.91
C VAL A 63 -16.27 6.50 -9.20
N ILE A 64 -17.40 6.33 -9.92
CA ILE A 64 -17.43 5.57 -11.17
C ILE A 64 -16.51 6.19 -12.21
N LYS A 65 -16.57 7.51 -12.37
CA LYS A 65 -15.72 8.23 -13.31
C LYS A 65 -14.23 8.06 -12.98
N ALA A 66 -13.84 8.23 -11.72
CA ALA A 66 -12.45 8.07 -11.30
C ALA A 66 -11.94 6.64 -11.55
N VAL A 67 -12.75 5.62 -11.28
CA VAL A 67 -12.39 4.22 -11.58
C VAL A 67 -12.28 3.99 -13.08
N GLN A 68 -13.20 4.53 -13.87
CA GLN A 68 -13.16 4.40 -15.32
C GLN A 68 -11.91 5.07 -15.92
N ASP A 69 -11.57 6.28 -15.47
CA ASP A 69 -10.38 7.01 -15.92
C ASP A 69 -9.08 6.25 -15.60
N MET A 70 -9.06 5.45 -14.53
CA MET A 70 -7.92 4.60 -14.16
C MET A 70 -7.88 3.27 -14.92
N MET A 71 -9.03 2.68 -15.19
CA MET A 71 -9.13 1.41 -15.93
C MET A 71 -8.95 1.58 -17.43
N GLN A 72 -9.32 2.75 -17.96
CA GLN A 72 -9.36 3.09 -19.38
C GLN A 72 -8.80 4.49 -19.61
N PRO A 73 -7.53 4.73 -19.27
CA PRO A 73 -6.91 6.03 -19.47
C PRO A 73 -6.99 6.41 -20.95
N LYS A 74 -7.39 7.66 -21.24
CA LYS A 74 -7.51 8.19 -22.61
C LYS A 74 -8.45 7.37 -23.53
N SER A 75 -9.44 6.70 -22.96
CA SER A 75 -10.37 5.83 -23.68
C SER A 75 -9.72 4.57 -24.28
N GLU A 76 -8.57 4.16 -23.74
CA GLU A 76 -7.97 2.86 -24.06
C GLU A 76 -8.77 1.70 -23.42
N THR A 77 -8.53 0.47 -23.89
CA THR A 77 -9.30 -0.70 -23.40
C THR A 77 -8.82 -1.20 -22.04
N TYR A 78 -7.55 -0.96 -21.71
CA TYR A 78 -6.88 -1.48 -20.52
C TYR A 78 -6.10 -0.38 -19.79
N PRO A 79 -5.74 -0.61 -18.51
CA PRO A 79 -4.87 0.31 -17.79
C PRO A 79 -3.52 0.48 -18.48
N ASP A 80 -2.92 1.66 -18.30
CA ASP A 80 -1.58 1.98 -18.81
C ASP A 80 -0.60 0.83 -18.52
N ARG A 81 0.22 0.48 -19.54
CA ARG A 81 1.27 -0.56 -19.49
C ARG A 81 0.80 -2.00 -19.29
N PHE A 82 -0.49 -2.26 -19.05
CA PHE A 82 -1.01 -3.63 -18.96
C PHE A 82 -0.81 -4.38 -20.27
N GLU A 83 -1.24 -3.80 -21.39
CA GLU A 83 -1.20 -4.45 -22.70
C GLU A 83 0.25 -4.65 -23.19
N GLU A 84 1.12 -3.67 -22.98
CA GLU A 84 2.58 -3.79 -23.22
C GLU A 84 3.17 -4.97 -22.43
N SER A 85 2.89 -5.04 -21.12
CA SER A 85 3.40 -6.11 -20.26
C SER A 85 2.87 -7.48 -20.66
N LEU A 86 1.59 -7.55 -21.04
CA LEU A 86 0.97 -8.78 -21.51
C LEU A 86 1.64 -9.28 -22.80
N HIS A 87 1.81 -8.41 -23.79
CA HIS A 87 2.48 -8.76 -25.04
C HIS A 87 3.94 -9.19 -24.84
N LEU A 88 4.69 -8.46 -24.03
CA LEU A 88 6.05 -8.83 -23.67
C LEU A 88 6.11 -10.17 -22.93
N SER A 89 5.14 -10.46 -22.05
CA SER A 89 5.07 -11.74 -21.34
C SER A 89 4.85 -12.93 -22.29
N HIS A 90 4.06 -12.75 -23.35
CA HIS A 90 3.89 -13.76 -24.39
C HIS A 90 5.18 -14.01 -25.18
N ALA A 91 6.02 -12.97 -25.36
CA ALA A 91 7.30 -13.09 -26.04
C ALA A 91 8.39 -13.76 -25.18
N LEU A 92 8.28 -13.77 -23.84
CA LEU A 92 9.30 -14.32 -22.95
C LEU A 92 9.62 -15.79 -23.24
N ARG A 93 8.58 -16.62 -23.38
CA ARG A 93 8.77 -18.06 -23.57
C ARG A 93 9.60 -18.40 -24.82
N PRO A 94 9.23 -17.93 -26.04
CA PRO A 94 10.04 -18.22 -27.22
C PRO A 94 11.44 -17.59 -27.15
N MET A 95 11.60 -16.43 -26.49
CA MET A 95 12.93 -15.83 -26.29
C MET A 95 13.83 -16.69 -25.40
N ILE A 96 13.30 -17.25 -24.32
CA ILE A 96 14.05 -18.16 -23.45
C ILE A 96 14.44 -19.45 -24.19
N GLU A 97 13.55 -19.95 -25.05
CA GLU A 97 13.78 -21.20 -25.79
C GLU A 97 14.79 -21.04 -26.94
N MET A 98 14.93 -19.83 -27.52
CA MET A 98 15.75 -19.60 -28.74
C MET A 98 17.05 -18.84 -28.53
N LEU A 99 17.20 -18.07 -27.45
CA LEU A 99 18.35 -17.19 -27.24
C LEU A 99 19.47 -17.86 -26.43
N ASP A 100 20.73 -17.48 -26.68
CA ASP A 100 21.83 -17.84 -25.78
C ASP A 100 21.83 -16.93 -24.54
N LEU A 101 21.26 -17.46 -23.46
CA LEU A 101 21.20 -16.78 -22.16
C LEU A 101 22.31 -17.21 -21.21
N SER A 102 23.14 -18.16 -21.61
CA SER A 102 24.17 -18.76 -20.77
C SER A 102 25.42 -17.87 -20.65
N HIS A 103 25.61 -16.96 -21.61
CA HIS A 103 26.70 -15.99 -21.60
C HIS A 103 26.17 -14.55 -21.58
N PRO A 104 26.88 -13.62 -20.93
CA PRO A 104 26.61 -12.19 -21.08
C PRO A 104 26.70 -11.78 -22.55
N GLY A 105 25.68 -11.08 -23.04
CA GLY A 105 25.59 -10.65 -24.43
C GLY A 105 24.25 -9.97 -24.74
N PRO A 106 24.10 -9.41 -25.96
CA PRO A 106 22.94 -8.61 -26.34
C PRO A 106 21.60 -9.33 -26.14
N ASP A 107 21.55 -10.64 -26.38
CA ASP A 107 20.34 -11.44 -26.23
C ASP A 107 19.89 -11.57 -24.77
N ARG A 108 20.86 -11.83 -23.87
CA ARG A 108 20.63 -11.88 -22.42
C ARG A 108 20.24 -10.51 -21.89
N ASP A 109 20.92 -9.44 -22.32
CA ASP A 109 20.64 -8.08 -21.87
C ASP A 109 19.26 -7.60 -22.35
N ALA A 110 18.88 -7.93 -23.59
CA ALA A 110 17.54 -7.64 -24.11
C ALA A 110 16.45 -8.37 -23.33
N LEU A 111 16.66 -9.65 -23.00
CA LEU A 111 15.69 -10.40 -22.21
C LEU A 111 15.54 -9.84 -20.78
N LEU A 112 16.65 -9.45 -20.14
CA LEU A 112 16.61 -8.80 -18.83
C LEU A 112 15.84 -7.48 -18.89
N TRP A 113 16.12 -6.64 -19.89
CA TRP A 113 15.39 -5.38 -20.08
C TRP A 113 13.88 -5.59 -20.30
N ILE A 114 13.49 -6.59 -21.11
CA ILE A 114 12.08 -6.94 -21.31
C ILE A 114 11.45 -7.42 -19.99
N THR A 115 12.14 -8.25 -19.23
CA THR A 115 11.66 -8.75 -17.95
C THR A 115 11.43 -7.61 -16.97
N ASP A 116 12.37 -6.67 -16.87
CA ASP A 116 12.21 -5.45 -16.06
C ASP A 116 11.00 -4.63 -16.51
N ARG A 117 10.79 -4.49 -17.82
CA ARG A 117 9.66 -3.73 -18.37
C ARG A 117 8.31 -4.35 -17.99
N ILE A 118 8.21 -5.67 -18.04
CA ILE A 118 7.03 -6.43 -17.58
C ILE A 118 6.83 -6.20 -16.08
N MET A 119 7.88 -6.33 -15.27
CA MET A 119 7.78 -6.13 -13.83
C MET A 119 7.26 -4.72 -13.48
N PHE A 120 7.84 -3.67 -14.08
CA PHE A 120 7.38 -2.31 -13.84
C PHE A 120 5.94 -2.07 -14.29
N GLY A 121 5.52 -2.65 -15.41
CA GLY A 121 4.13 -2.53 -15.86
C GLY A 121 3.16 -3.27 -14.93
N LEU A 122 3.51 -4.45 -14.44
CA LEU A 122 2.69 -5.18 -13.47
C LEU A 122 2.60 -4.46 -12.12
N GLU A 123 3.69 -3.85 -11.65
CA GLU A 123 3.65 -3.01 -10.44
C GLU A 123 2.76 -1.78 -10.61
N ASP A 124 2.81 -1.13 -11.77
CA ASP A 124 1.93 0.02 -12.06
C ASP A 124 0.45 -0.42 -12.09
N VAL A 125 0.14 -1.57 -12.71
CA VAL A 125 -1.20 -2.16 -12.70
C VAL A 125 -1.64 -2.47 -11.27
N GLN A 126 -0.78 -3.07 -10.45
CA GLN A 126 -1.08 -3.35 -9.05
C GLN A 126 -1.42 -2.07 -8.28
N ARG A 127 -0.59 -1.01 -8.40
CA ARG A 127 -0.85 0.28 -7.74
C ARG A 127 -2.19 0.89 -8.17
N ASN A 128 -2.54 0.75 -9.45
CA ASN A 128 -3.83 1.22 -9.96
C ASN A 128 -4.99 0.42 -9.36
N LEU A 129 -4.88 -0.89 -9.26
CA LEU A 129 -5.89 -1.75 -8.64
C LEU A 129 -6.08 -1.44 -7.15
N ASP A 130 -5.00 -1.23 -6.40
CA ASP A 130 -5.05 -0.84 -4.99
C ASP A 130 -5.79 0.50 -4.82
N ARG A 131 -5.46 1.48 -5.66
CA ARG A 131 -6.12 2.80 -5.65
C ARG A 131 -7.59 2.72 -6.05
N ILE A 132 -7.96 1.86 -6.99
CA ILE A 132 -9.37 1.58 -7.33
C ILE A 132 -10.09 0.97 -6.12
N GLY A 133 -9.45 0.04 -5.41
CA GLY A 133 -9.97 -0.53 -4.18
C GLY A 133 -10.28 0.53 -3.12
N ASP A 134 -9.35 1.48 -2.92
CA ASP A 134 -9.54 2.60 -2.00
C ASP A 134 -10.72 3.49 -2.42
N ILE A 135 -10.82 3.85 -3.70
CA ILE A 135 -11.90 4.68 -4.24
C ILE A 135 -13.26 4.01 -4.06
N LEU A 136 -13.38 2.73 -4.40
CA LEU A 136 -14.62 1.97 -4.29
C LEU A 136 -15.03 1.70 -2.83
N GLY A 137 -14.06 1.51 -1.94
CA GLY A 137 -14.30 1.26 -0.52
C GLY A 137 -14.68 2.51 0.29
N ASN A 138 -14.30 3.70 -0.18
CA ASN A 138 -14.44 4.94 0.57
C ASN A 138 -15.90 5.31 0.91
N PRO A 139 -16.88 5.28 -0.02
CA PRO A 139 -18.26 5.65 0.29
C PRO A 139 -18.89 4.79 1.40
N ALA A 140 -18.64 3.47 1.39
CA ALA A 140 -19.15 2.56 2.41
C ALA A 140 -18.50 2.81 3.78
N ARG A 141 -17.23 3.23 3.80
CA ARG A 141 -16.53 3.60 5.03
C ARG A 141 -17.07 4.91 5.62
N VAL A 142 -17.27 5.95 4.80
CA VAL A 142 -17.85 7.22 5.25
C VAL A 142 -19.23 6.99 5.86
N LYS A 143 -20.06 6.14 5.24
CA LYS A 143 -21.38 5.76 5.81
C LYS A 143 -21.27 5.09 7.18
N ARG A 144 -20.25 4.24 7.42
CA ARG A 144 -20.02 3.61 8.73
C ARG A 144 -19.52 4.58 9.80
N GLN A 145 -18.79 5.62 9.42
CA GLN A 145 -18.29 6.64 10.34
C GLN A 145 -19.35 7.69 10.71
N ALA A 146 -20.38 7.84 9.89
CA ALA A 146 -21.49 8.76 10.12
C ALA A 146 -22.66 8.14 10.93
N ALA A 147 -22.62 6.82 11.18
CA ALA A 147 -23.60 6.06 11.95
C ALA A 147 -23.13 5.89 13.40
#